data_AF-A0A212JLY8-F1
#
_entry.id   AF-A0A212JLY8-F1
#
_cell.length_a   1.000
_cell.length_b   1.000
_cell.length_c   1.000
_cell.angle_alpha   90.00
_cell.angle_beta   90.00
_cell.angle_gamma   90.00
#
_symmetry.space_group_name_H-M   'P 1'
#
loop_
_entity.id
_entity.type
_entity.pdbx_description
1 polymer ?
#
loop_
_entity_poly.entity_id
_entity_poly.type
_entity_poly.pdbx_seq_one_letter_code
_entity_poly.pdbx_strand_id
1 'polypeptide(L)'
;MLVEQTLFGVVDKVQIAVERIKCFEPPDGYFLAFSGGKDSQCIYHLAKEADVKFDAHFHMTSVDPPEVISFVKTHYPEVILDQPPESMWRLIERKKIPPTRKIRYCCGIYKERGGMGRTVITGVRWDESARRKNTRAMLELNAYSKRKVMLNNDNDEARRLFESCQLKGKHILNPIVDWLTEDVWEYLNGNGIPHCCLYDEGFHRIGCIGCPMSREKGMLREFERWPKYYAAYLRAFDRMLVARRESGLDCSFWPDAQAVVDWWIYGRKKIEWEPDQYEIELLL
;
A
#
# COMPACT_ATOMS: atom_id res chain seq x y z
N MET A 1 9.00 1.20 -25.14
CA MET A 1 9.36 2.48 -24.50
C MET A 1 8.10 3.31 -24.47
N LEU A 2 7.72 3.83 -23.30
CA LEU A 2 6.52 4.67 -23.12
C LEU A 2 6.74 6.04 -23.75
N VAL A 3 6.44 6.10 -25.05
CA VAL A 3 6.65 7.27 -25.88
C VAL A 3 5.29 7.80 -26.31
N GLU A 4 4.91 8.97 -25.81
CA GLU A 4 3.67 9.64 -26.19
C GLU A 4 3.91 10.69 -27.27
N GLN A 5 3.07 10.67 -28.30
CA GLN A 5 3.02 11.72 -29.32
C GLN A 5 2.07 12.81 -28.82
N THR A 6 2.62 13.95 -28.39
CA THR A 6 1.82 15.11 -27.96
C THR A 6 1.83 16.20 -29.02
N LEU A 7 0.90 17.15 -28.92
CA LEU A 7 0.88 18.37 -29.74
C LEU A 7 2.19 19.18 -29.66
N PHE A 8 2.99 18.97 -28.62
CA PHE A 8 4.24 19.68 -28.36
C PHE A 8 5.49 18.84 -28.63
N GLY A 9 5.32 17.61 -29.17
CA GLY A 9 6.41 16.71 -29.51
C GLY A 9 6.32 15.35 -28.83
N VAL A 10 7.41 14.60 -28.94
CA VAL A 10 7.57 13.26 -28.41
C VAL A 10 7.95 13.34 -26.93
N VAL A 11 7.15 12.72 -26.06
CA VAL A 11 7.37 12.67 -24.62
C VAL A 11 7.73 11.25 -24.21
N ASP A 12 8.96 11.06 -23.72
CA ASP A 12 9.37 9.79 -23.11
C ASP A 12 9.11 9.85 -21.60
N LYS A 13 8.06 9.15 -21.17
CA LYS A 13 7.66 9.11 -19.75
C LYS A 13 8.69 8.42 -18.87
N VAL A 14 9.42 7.43 -19.39
CA VAL A 14 10.47 6.72 -18.67
C VAL A 14 11.62 7.66 -18.41
N GLN A 15 12.08 8.36 -19.45
CA GLN A 15 13.15 9.34 -19.32
C GLN A 15 12.81 10.43 -18.30
N ILE A 16 11.60 10.99 -18.35
CA ILE A 16 11.13 11.98 -17.37
C ILE A 16 11.17 11.42 -15.94
N ALA A 17 10.69 10.19 -15.73
CA ALA A 17 10.71 9.57 -14.40
C ALA A 17 12.14 9.35 -13.90
N VAL A 18 13.05 8.90 -14.77
CA VAL A 18 14.49 8.75 -14.46
C VAL A 18 15.14 10.09 -14.14
N GLU A 19 14.86 11.14 -14.90
CA GLU A 19 15.37 12.49 -14.66
C GLU A 19 14.87 13.05 -13.33
N ARG A 20 13.60 12.85 -12.97
CA ARG A 20 13.06 13.19 -11.65
C ARG A 20 13.82 12.47 -10.53
N ILE A 21 14.12 11.19 -10.69
CA ILE A 21 14.89 10.41 -9.70
C ILE A 21 16.34 10.93 -9.60
N LYS A 22 17.00 11.27 -10.71
CA LYS A 22 18.36 11.84 -10.68
C LYS A 22 18.40 13.23 -10.06
N CYS A 23 17.42 14.08 -10.38
CA CYS A 23 17.40 15.48 -9.96
C CYS A 23 17.31 15.64 -8.44
N PHE A 24 16.60 14.75 -7.76
CA PHE A 24 16.33 14.83 -6.33
C PHE A 24 17.12 13.80 -5.51
N GLU A 25 18.21 13.25 -6.05
CA GLU A 25 19.00 12.22 -5.36
C GLU A 25 19.61 12.78 -4.06
N PRO A 26 19.30 12.21 -2.89
CA PRO A 26 19.93 12.61 -1.64
C PRO A 26 21.34 11.99 -1.51
N PRO A 27 22.29 12.65 -0.83
CA PRO A 27 23.66 12.12 -0.65
C PRO A 27 23.74 10.71 -0.05
N ASP A 28 22.83 10.41 0.90
CA ASP A 28 22.74 9.12 1.60
C ASP A 28 21.88 8.07 0.85
N GLY A 29 21.39 8.41 -0.35
CA GLY A 29 20.51 7.56 -1.13
C GLY A 29 19.05 7.52 -0.64
N TYR A 30 18.17 7.07 -1.52
CA TYR A 30 16.73 7.02 -1.28
C TYR A 30 16.31 5.89 -0.34
N PHE A 31 15.26 6.16 0.43
CA PHE A 31 14.45 5.10 1.05
C PHE A 31 13.32 4.75 0.08
N LEU A 32 13.35 3.57 -0.54
CA LEU A 32 12.35 3.16 -1.52
C LEU A 32 11.26 2.33 -0.84
N ALA A 33 10.02 2.84 -0.85
CA ALA A 33 8.88 2.15 -0.28
C ALA A 33 8.42 1.00 -1.20
N PHE A 34 8.84 -0.22 -0.89
CA PHE A 34 8.59 -1.40 -1.71
C PHE A 34 7.43 -2.23 -1.16
N SER A 35 6.48 -2.61 -2.01
CA SER A 35 5.28 -3.37 -1.59
C SER A 35 5.08 -4.68 -2.34
N GLY A 36 6.01 -5.05 -3.23
CA GLY A 36 5.88 -6.23 -4.11
C GLY A 36 4.74 -6.15 -5.12
N GLY A 37 4.14 -4.98 -5.32
CA GLY A 37 3.10 -4.74 -6.31
C GLY A 37 3.63 -3.94 -7.49
N LYS A 38 2.88 -3.92 -8.61
CA LYS A 38 3.29 -3.31 -9.88
C LYS A 38 3.91 -1.91 -9.74
N ASP A 39 3.28 -1.04 -8.95
CA ASP A 39 3.71 0.35 -8.85
C ASP A 39 5.03 0.49 -8.07
N SER A 40 5.28 -0.36 -7.07
CA SER A 40 6.54 -0.37 -6.32
C SER A 40 7.66 -1.13 -7.05
N GLN A 41 7.32 -2.10 -7.90
CA GLN A 41 8.27 -2.72 -8.81
C GLN A 41 8.75 -1.71 -9.87
N CYS A 42 7.83 -0.93 -10.42
CA CYS A 42 8.15 0.08 -11.44
C CYS A 42 9.16 1.11 -10.90
N ILE A 43 8.91 1.71 -9.73
CA ILE A 43 9.87 2.66 -9.14
C ILE A 43 11.21 2.01 -8.74
N TYR A 44 11.22 0.72 -8.40
CA TYR A 44 12.46 -0.02 -8.08
C TYR A 44 13.35 -0.13 -9.31
N HIS A 45 12.77 -0.54 -10.44
CA HIS A 45 13.50 -0.68 -11.70
C HIS A 45 13.89 0.67 -12.29
N LEU A 46 13.02 1.69 -12.18
CA LEU A 46 13.38 3.06 -12.56
C LEU A 46 14.53 3.62 -11.70
N ALA A 47 14.59 3.30 -10.40
CA ALA A 47 15.71 3.71 -9.56
C ALA A 47 17.02 3.00 -9.93
N LYS A 48 16.96 1.72 -10.34
CA LYS A 48 18.12 1.00 -10.90
C LYS A 48 18.57 1.60 -12.24
N GLU A 49 17.62 1.90 -13.14
CA GLU A 49 17.88 2.52 -14.44
C GLU A 49 18.45 3.93 -14.31
N ALA A 50 18.04 4.65 -13.27
CA ALA A 50 18.58 5.96 -12.92
C ALA A 50 20.00 5.91 -12.34
N ASP A 51 20.53 4.73 -12.00
CA ASP A 51 21.85 4.53 -11.39
C ASP A 51 22.04 5.37 -10.11
N VAL A 52 20.99 5.49 -9.29
CA VAL A 52 21.02 6.24 -8.02
C VAL A 52 21.20 5.31 -6.82
N LYS A 53 21.71 5.84 -5.71
CA LYS A 53 21.78 5.11 -4.45
C LYS A 53 20.41 4.97 -3.82
N PHE A 54 20.02 3.76 -3.42
CA PHE A 54 18.82 3.53 -2.63
C PHE A 54 18.86 2.22 -1.83
N ASP A 55 18.04 2.15 -0.79
CA ASP A 55 17.64 0.91 -0.12
C ASP A 55 16.13 0.73 -0.27
N ALA A 56 15.69 -0.49 -0.56
CA ALA A 56 14.27 -0.80 -0.74
C ALA A 56 13.74 -1.56 0.46
N HIS A 57 12.59 -1.12 0.97
CA HIS A 57 12.01 -1.59 2.22
C HIS A 57 10.61 -2.14 1.99
N PHE A 58 10.43 -3.42 2.31
CA PHE A 58 9.13 -4.08 2.37
C PHE A 58 8.68 -4.20 3.83
N HIS A 59 7.72 -3.38 4.21
CA HIS A 59 7.13 -3.41 5.54
C HIS A 59 6.07 -4.51 5.66
N MET A 60 6.45 -5.63 6.28
CA MET A 60 5.55 -6.73 6.55
C MET A 60 4.47 -6.32 7.58
N THR A 61 3.25 -6.80 7.37
CA THR A 61 2.06 -6.48 8.18
C THR A 61 1.49 -7.68 8.92
N SER A 62 2.14 -8.86 8.83
CA SER A 62 1.70 -10.19 9.31
C SER A 62 0.45 -10.75 8.63
N VAL A 63 -0.21 -9.96 7.79
CA VAL A 63 -1.42 -10.34 7.02
C VAL A 63 -1.24 -10.06 5.53
N ASP A 64 0.00 -9.99 5.06
CA ASP A 64 0.27 -9.94 3.62
C ASP A 64 0.03 -11.33 2.99
N PRO A 65 -0.48 -11.37 1.75
CA PRO A 65 -0.61 -12.62 1.01
C PRO A 65 0.71 -13.41 0.97
N PRO A 66 0.70 -14.72 1.25
CA PRO A 66 1.89 -15.56 1.15
C PRO A 66 2.58 -15.47 -0.22
N GLU A 67 1.80 -15.31 -1.28
CA GLU A 67 2.23 -15.23 -2.67
C GLU A 67 3.09 -13.99 -2.92
N VAL A 68 2.70 -12.82 -2.37
CA VAL A 68 3.53 -11.61 -2.50
C VAL A 68 4.80 -11.73 -1.67
N ILE A 69 4.74 -12.35 -0.49
CA ILE A 69 5.94 -12.57 0.34
C ILE A 69 6.93 -13.48 -0.40
N SER A 70 6.44 -14.59 -0.97
CA SER A 70 7.27 -15.51 -1.75
C SER A 70 7.86 -14.81 -2.97
N PHE A 71 7.02 -14.07 -3.70
CA PHE A 71 7.42 -13.32 -4.88
C PHE A 71 8.56 -12.33 -4.58
N VAL A 72 8.43 -11.53 -3.52
CA VAL A 72 9.47 -10.57 -3.11
C VAL A 72 10.76 -11.29 -2.72
N LYS A 73 10.67 -12.37 -1.94
CA LYS A 73 11.85 -13.15 -1.54
C LYS A 73 12.60 -13.76 -2.73
N THR A 74 11.87 -14.23 -3.74
CA THR A 74 12.45 -14.89 -4.91
C THR A 74 13.03 -13.89 -5.90
N HIS A 75 12.30 -12.82 -6.22
CA HIS A 75 12.67 -11.90 -7.31
C HIS A 75 13.39 -10.63 -6.86
N TYR A 76 13.31 -10.29 -5.56
CA TYR A 76 13.87 -9.07 -5.00
C TYR A 76 14.64 -9.35 -3.69
N PRO A 77 15.68 -10.21 -3.72
CA PRO A 77 16.43 -10.58 -2.51
C PRO A 77 17.17 -9.41 -1.85
N GLU A 78 17.42 -8.32 -2.58
CA GLU A 78 18.03 -7.09 -2.05
C GLU A 78 17.05 -6.23 -1.24
N VAL A 79 15.74 -6.51 -1.31
CA VAL A 79 14.72 -5.74 -0.58
C VAL A 79 14.74 -6.15 0.89
N ILE A 80 14.91 -5.16 1.76
CA ILE A 80 14.91 -5.31 3.21
C ILE A 80 13.49 -5.63 3.68
N LEU A 81 13.32 -6.81 4.30
CA LEU A 81 12.04 -7.25 4.87
C LEU A 81 11.90 -6.77 6.32
N ASP A 82 11.32 -5.59 6.50
CA ASP A 82 11.09 -5.02 7.84
C ASP A 82 9.99 -5.79 8.56
N GLN A 83 10.36 -6.40 9.69
CA GLN A 83 9.42 -7.15 10.52
C GLN A 83 8.44 -6.21 11.24
N PRO A 84 7.16 -6.58 11.36
CA PRO A 84 6.21 -5.78 12.10
C PRO A 84 6.56 -5.80 13.60
N PRO A 85 6.40 -4.69 14.33
CA PRO A 85 6.66 -4.64 15.77
C PRO A 85 5.69 -5.52 16.59
N GLU A 86 4.51 -5.81 16.04
CA GLU A 86 3.52 -6.73 16.60
C GLU A 86 2.64 -7.29 15.46
N SER A 87 2.07 -8.48 15.65
CA SER A 87 1.14 -9.04 14.67
C SER A 87 -0.17 -8.24 14.61
N MET A 88 -0.86 -8.32 13.47
CA MET A 88 -2.18 -7.72 13.28
C MET A 88 -3.16 -8.20 14.35
N TRP A 89 -3.04 -9.47 14.75
CA TRP A 89 -3.88 -10.10 15.75
C TRP A 89 -3.76 -9.43 17.12
N ARG A 90 -2.53 -9.12 17.56
CA ARG A 90 -2.27 -8.41 18.81
C ARG A 90 -2.63 -6.92 18.70
N LEU A 91 -2.40 -6.34 17.52
CA LEU A 91 -2.72 -4.95 17.26
C LEU A 91 -4.23 -4.68 17.34
N ILE A 92 -5.07 -5.57 16.78
CA ILE A 92 -6.53 -5.48 16.84
C ILE A 92 -7.01 -5.53 18.30
N GLU A 93 -6.51 -6.51 19.06
CA GLU A 93 -6.83 -6.68 20.48
C GLU A 93 -6.48 -5.42 21.28
N ARG A 94 -5.26 -4.89 21.10
CA ARG A 94 -4.79 -3.66 21.76
C ARG A 94 -5.59 -2.43 21.37
N LYS A 95 -5.97 -2.31 20.09
CA LYS A 95 -6.73 -1.17 19.56
C LYS A 95 -8.21 -1.26 19.87
N LYS A 96 -8.70 -2.44 20.28
CA LYS A 96 -10.08 -2.68 20.69
C LYS A 96 -11.09 -2.34 19.58
N ILE A 97 -10.66 -2.30 18.33
CA ILE A 97 -11.50 -2.01 17.17
C ILE A 97 -10.87 -2.62 15.90
N PRO A 98 -11.66 -3.22 14.99
CA PRO A 98 -11.16 -3.57 13.67
C PRO A 98 -10.60 -2.34 12.95
N PRO A 99 -9.55 -2.49 12.11
CA PRO A 99 -9.08 -1.38 11.29
C PRO A 99 -10.18 -1.01 10.31
N THR A 100 -10.44 0.28 10.07
CA THR A 100 -11.47 0.72 9.13
C THR A 100 -10.87 1.61 8.05
N ARG A 101 -11.64 1.91 6.99
CA ARG A 101 -11.22 2.86 5.95
C ARG A 101 -10.84 4.25 6.51
N LYS A 102 -11.42 4.64 7.65
CA LYS A 102 -11.13 5.90 8.35
C LYS A 102 -10.06 5.71 9.43
N ILE A 103 -10.14 4.62 10.20
CA ILE A 103 -9.26 4.34 11.33
C ILE A 103 -8.20 3.34 10.88
N ARG A 104 -7.18 3.85 10.19
CA ARG A 104 -6.11 3.07 9.55
C ARG A 104 -4.88 2.92 10.43
N TYR A 105 -5.08 2.54 11.70
CA TYR A 105 -3.97 2.42 12.65
C TYR A 105 -2.89 1.43 12.18
N CYS A 106 -3.25 0.41 11.40
CA CYS A 106 -2.31 -0.57 10.85
C CYS A 106 -1.32 0.07 9.89
N CYS A 107 -1.73 1.02 9.04
CA CYS A 107 -0.83 1.75 8.15
C CYS A 107 0.15 2.62 8.95
N GLY A 108 -0.33 3.30 10.00
CA GLY A 108 0.51 4.10 10.89
C GLY A 108 1.52 3.31 11.72
N ILE A 109 1.22 2.04 12.05
CA ILE A 109 2.14 1.16 12.77
C ILE A 109 3.13 0.47 11.83
N TYR A 110 2.64 -0.08 10.71
CA TYR A 110 3.44 -0.93 9.85
C TYR A 110 4.11 -0.18 8.69
N LYS A 111 3.43 0.77 8.04
CA LYS A 111 3.88 1.30 6.73
C LYS A 111 4.42 2.73 6.78
N GLU A 112 3.88 3.58 7.63
CA GLU A 112 4.14 5.02 7.56
C GLU A 112 5.35 5.47 8.40
N ARG A 113 5.90 4.57 9.24
CA ARG A 113 7.04 4.85 10.13
C ARG A 113 8.41 4.87 9.43
N GLY A 114 8.55 4.16 8.31
CA GLY A 114 9.81 4.08 7.58
C GLY A 114 10.25 5.41 6.95
N GLY A 115 11.55 5.58 6.72
CA GLY A 115 12.11 6.73 6.00
C GLY A 115 12.01 8.07 6.72
N MET A 116 11.91 8.09 8.05
CA MET A 116 11.98 9.35 8.82
C MET A 116 13.36 10.01 8.63
N GLY A 117 13.36 11.30 8.29
CA GLY A 117 14.60 12.05 8.02
C GLY A 117 15.25 11.73 6.67
N ARG A 118 14.59 10.94 5.82
CA ARG A 118 15.08 10.57 4.49
C ARG A 118 14.14 11.06 3.39
N THR A 119 14.65 11.06 2.16
CA THR A 119 13.82 11.21 0.97
C THR A 119 13.28 9.84 0.57
N VAL A 120 11.95 9.72 0.56
CA VAL A 120 11.26 8.47 0.30
C VAL A 120 10.69 8.45 -1.11
N ILE A 121 11.04 7.44 -1.92
CA ILE A 121 10.39 7.23 -3.22
C ILE A 121 9.12 6.39 -3.01
N THR A 122 7.99 6.83 -3.56
CA THR A 122 6.75 6.03 -3.56
C THR A 122 6.10 5.97 -4.95
N GLY A 123 5.47 4.83 -5.25
CA GLY A 123 4.78 4.58 -6.52
C GLY A 123 3.35 5.13 -6.54
N VAL A 124 3.13 6.31 -5.95
CA VAL A 124 1.79 6.89 -5.84
C VAL A 124 1.44 7.64 -7.12
N ARG A 125 0.30 7.28 -7.73
CA ARG A 125 -0.18 7.86 -8.99
C ARG A 125 -1.49 8.64 -8.81
N TRP A 126 -1.71 9.65 -9.65
CA TRP A 126 -2.94 10.44 -9.71
C TRP A 126 -4.12 9.62 -10.21
N ASP A 127 -3.86 8.71 -11.15
CA ASP A 127 -4.84 7.77 -11.73
C ASP A 127 -5.55 6.90 -10.67
N GLU A 128 -4.89 6.62 -9.54
CA GLU A 128 -5.48 5.79 -8.49
C GLU A 128 -6.74 6.39 -7.84
N SER A 129 -6.89 7.72 -7.80
CA SER A 129 -8.12 8.37 -7.35
C SER A 129 -8.10 9.88 -7.55
N ALA A 130 -9.28 10.49 -7.73
CA ALA A 130 -9.44 11.95 -7.72
C ALA A 130 -8.83 12.64 -6.48
N ARG A 131 -8.90 12.00 -5.31
CA ARG A 131 -8.25 12.51 -4.09
C ARG A 131 -6.73 12.58 -4.26
N ARG A 132 -6.09 11.54 -4.81
CA ARG A 132 -4.64 11.53 -5.01
C ARG A 132 -4.22 12.61 -6.02
N LYS A 133 -4.98 12.76 -7.11
CA LYS A 133 -4.78 13.86 -8.08
C LYS A 133 -4.71 15.24 -7.43
N ASN A 134 -5.51 15.48 -6.40
CA ASN A 134 -5.59 16.80 -5.73
C ASN A 134 -4.69 16.95 -4.50
N THR A 135 -4.15 15.86 -3.94
CA THR A 135 -3.45 15.89 -2.64
C THR A 135 -2.00 15.39 -2.68
N ARG A 136 -1.60 14.82 -3.82
CA ARG A 136 -0.27 14.25 -4.04
C ARG A 136 0.42 15.03 -5.15
N ALA A 137 1.70 15.28 -4.96
CA ALA A 137 2.53 16.03 -5.88
C ALA A 137 3.75 15.20 -6.29
N MET A 138 4.45 15.62 -7.33
CA MET A 138 5.71 14.97 -7.75
C MET A 138 6.71 14.97 -6.60
N LEU A 139 6.88 16.10 -5.92
CA LEU A 139 7.73 16.24 -4.73
C LEU A 139 6.93 16.82 -3.56
N GLU A 140 7.00 16.15 -2.41
CA GLU A 140 6.38 16.58 -1.17
C GLU A 140 7.44 16.78 -0.09
N LEU A 141 7.75 18.04 0.22
CA LEU A 141 8.71 18.38 1.27
C LEU A 141 8.02 18.40 2.63
N ASN A 142 8.72 17.86 3.64
CA ASN A 142 8.25 17.81 5.02
C ASN A 142 6.84 17.19 5.13
N ALA A 143 6.64 16.02 4.50
CA ALA A 143 5.34 15.41 4.22
C ALA A 143 4.44 15.17 5.46
N TYR A 144 5.04 15.21 6.66
CA TYR A 144 4.36 15.01 7.95
C TYR A 144 4.51 16.21 8.91
N SER A 145 4.93 17.37 8.41
CA SER A 145 5.06 18.60 9.20
C SER A 145 3.88 19.56 8.95
N LYS A 146 3.70 20.55 9.84
CA LYS A 146 2.75 21.66 9.65
C LYS A 146 3.11 22.56 8.45
N ARG A 147 4.34 22.50 7.95
CA ARG A 147 4.88 23.31 6.83
C ARG A 147 5.13 22.44 5.60
N LYS A 148 4.15 21.62 5.21
CA LYS A 148 4.23 20.77 4.02
C LYS A 148 4.30 21.66 2.76
N VAL A 149 5.27 21.40 1.89
CA VAL A 149 5.37 22.04 0.56
C VAL A 149 5.16 20.96 -0.50
N MET A 150 4.35 21.25 -1.51
CA MET A 150 4.02 20.33 -2.59
C MET A 150 4.38 20.97 -3.93
N LEU A 151 5.20 20.28 -4.71
CA LEU A 151 5.76 20.80 -5.97
C LEU A 151 5.44 19.80 -7.09
N ASN A 152 4.78 20.30 -8.13
CA ASN A 152 4.35 19.49 -9.28
C ASN A 152 5.28 19.64 -10.49
N ASN A 153 6.15 20.65 -10.50
CA ASN A 153 7.06 20.93 -11.60
C ASN A 153 8.50 20.59 -11.19
N ASP A 154 9.30 20.14 -12.14
CA ASP A 154 10.70 19.71 -12.02
C ASP A 154 11.68 20.85 -12.41
N ASN A 155 11.28 22.10 -12.15
CA ASN A 155 12.08 23.28 -12.44
C ASN A 155 13.19 23.54 -11.40
N ASP A 156 14.08 24.51 -11.71
CA ASP A 156 15.15 24.98 -10.81
C ASP A 156 14.64 25.43 -9.43
N GLU A 157 13.43 25.96 -9.34
CA GLU A 157 12.84 26.41 -8.08
C GLU A 157 12.56 25.22 -7.15
N ALA A 158 11.97 24.14 -7.68
CA ALA A 158 11.76 22.91 -6.93
C ALA A 158 13.09 22.32 -6.44
N ARG A 159 14.12 22.37 -7.28
CA ARG A 159 15.47 21.93 -6.94
C ARG A 159 16.10 22.77 -5.80
N ARG A 160 16.09 24.10 -5.91
CA ARG A 160 16.61 25.00 -4.86
C ARG A 160 15.87 24.83 -3.54
N LEU A 161 14.55 24.67 -3.59
CA LEU A 161 13.74 24.41 -2.41
C LEU A 161 14.07 23.06 -1.78
N PHE A 162 14.30 22.02 -2.58
CA PHE A 162 14.74 20.72 -2.07
C PHE A 162 16.12 20.80 -1.41
N GLU A 163 17.11 21.37 -2.10
CA GLU A 163 18.49 21.53 -1.60
C GLU A 163 18.53 22.30 -0.27
N SER A 164 17.75 23.38 -0.14
CA SER A 164 17.66 24.15 1.11
C SER A 164 16.93 23.42 2.24
N CYS A 165 16.08 22.43 1.93
CA CYS A 165 15.25 21.73 2.92
C CYS A 165 15.79 20.35 3.32
N GLN A 166 16.84 19.84 2.68
CA GLN A 166 17.45 18.51 2.93
C GLN A 166 17.76 18.24 4.41
N LEU A 167 17.99 19.27 5.21
CA LEU A 167 18.41 19.15 6.61
C LEU A 167 17.28 18.83 7.60
N LYS A 168 15.98 18.91 7.23
CA LYS A 168 14.89 18.93 8.22
C LYS A 168 13.59 18.22 7.81
N GLY A 169 13.60 16.92 7.51
CA GLY A 169 12.36 16.13 7.54
C GLY A 169 12.32 14.89 6.67
N LYS A 170 11.13 14.27 6.62
CA LYS A 170 10.79 13.22 5.66
C LYS A 170 10.24 13.86 4.40
N HIS A 171 10.93 13.68 3.28
CA HIS A 171 10.51 14.14 1.96
C HIS A 171 9.96 12.96 1.16
N ILE A 172 9.05 13.19 0.22
CA ILE A 172 8.50 12.15 -0.64
C ILE A 172 8.66 12.55 -2.11
N LEU A 173 9.26 11.67 -2.89
CA LEU A 173 9.31 11.75 -4.35
C LEU A 173 8.34 10.72 -4.95
N ASN A 174 7.48 11.16 -5.86
CA ASN A 174 6.54 10.33 -6.61
C ASN A 174 6.90 10.44 -8.11
N PRO A 175 7.89 9.68 -8.60
CA PRO A 175 8.47 9.90 -9.93
C PRO A 175 7.51 9.57 -11.07
N ILE A 176 6.56 8.67 -10.82
CA ILE A 176 5.54 8.20 -11.76
C ILE A 176 4.15 8.77 -11.44
N VAL A 177 4.07 9.92 -10.76
CA VAL A 177 2.81 10.45 -10.22
C VAL A 177 1.72 10.67 -11.29
N ASP A 178 2.15 10.98 -12.50
CA ASP A 178 1.37 11.24 -13.71
C ASP A 178 1.10 9.99 -14.56
N TRP A 179 1.65 8.83 -14.20
CA TRP A 179 1.47 7.59 -14.95
C TRP A 179 0.09 6.96 -14.73
N LEU A 180 -0.47 6.41 -15.81
CA LEU A 180 -1.65 5.57 -15.81
C LEU A 180 -1.32 4.12 -15.43
N THR A 181 -2.36 3.32 -15.21
CA THR A 181 -2.18 1.92 -14.84
C THR A 181 -1.57 1.12 -16.01
N GLU A 182 -1.95 1.47 -17.22
CA GLU A 182 -1.46 0.92 -18.47
C GLU A 182 0.02 1.27 -18.66
N ASP A 183 0.43 2.51 -18.36
CA ASP A 183 1.83 2.93 -18.40
C ASP A 183 2.71 2.04 -17.52
N VAL A 184 2.27 1.79 -16.28
CA VAL A 184 3.03 0.93 -15.36
C VAL A 184 3.19 -0.48 -15.93
N TRP A 185 2.12 -1.06 -16.47
CA TRP A 185 2.18 -2.40 -17.06
C TRP A 185 2.99 -2.45 -18.35
N GLU A 186 2.89 -1.45 -19.22
CA GLU A 186 3.69 -1.35 -20.44
C GLU A 186 5.18 -1.32 -20.09
N TYR A 187 5.57 -0.53 -19.08
CA TYR A 187 6.96 -0.50 -18.60
C TYR A 187 7.41 -1.85 -18.06
N LEU A 188 6.64 -2.47 -17.16
CA LEU A 188 7.02 -3.75 -16.55
C LEU A 188 7.13 -4.87 -17.59
N ASN A 189 6.10 -5.00 -18.43
CA ASN A 189 6.04 -6.06 -19.45
C ASN A 189 7.08 -5.83 -20.54
N GLY A 190 7.27 -4.57 -20.97
CA GLY A 190 8.26 -4.19 -21.98
C GLY A 190 9.70 -4.48 -21.56
N ASN A 191 9.96 -4.52 -20.25
CA ASN A 191 11.26 -4.88 -19.67
C ASN A 191 11.33 -6.35 -19.19
N GLY A 192 10.30 -7.16 -19.44
CA GLY A 192 10.27 -8.56 -19.01
C GLY A 192 10.34 -8.74 -17.49
N ILE A 193 9.86 -7.75 -16.71
CA ILE A 193 9.88 -7.79 -15.25
C ILE A 193 8.75 -8.72 -14.78
N PRO A 194 9.04 -9.76 -13.97
CA PRO A 194 8.02 -10.66 -13.46
C PRO A 194 7.09 -9.93 -12.49
N HIS A 195 5.84 -10.35 -12.41
CA HIS A 195 4.86 -9.86 -11.44
C HIS A 195 4.35 -10.99 -10.54
N CYS A 196 3.76 -10.61 -9.40
CA CYS A 196 3.15 -11.57 -8.49
C CYS A 196 1.93 -12.24 -9.13
N CYS A 197 1.82 -13.57 -9.02
CA CYS A 197 0.76 -14.37 -9.62
C CYS A 197 -0.67 -13.94 -9.25
N LEU A 198 -0.86 -13.20 -8.16
CA LEU A 198 -2.17 -12.63 -7.80
C LEU A 198 -2.73 -11.71 -8.90
N TYR A 199 -1.87 -11.04 -9.69
CA TYR A 199 -2.35 -10.27 -10.83
C TYR A 199 -2.98 -11.17 -11.91
N ASP A 200 -2.44 -12.36 -12.15
CA ASP A 200 -2.98 -13.35 -13.10
C ASP A 200 -4.30 -13.96 -12.61
N GLU A 201 -4.46 -14.06 -11.29
CA GLU A 201 -5.74 -14.44 -10.69
C GLU A 201 -6.81 -13.34 -10.83
N GLY A 202 -6.44 -12.12 -11.25
CA GLY A 202 -7.35 -10.98 -11.43
C GLY A 202 -7.42 -10.05 -10.22
N PHE A 203 -6.41 -10.05 -9.34
CA PHE A 203 -6.28 -8.99 -8.33
C PHE A 203 -5.64 -7.75 -8.94
N HIS A 204 -6.36 -6.63 -8.99
CA HIS A 204 -5.81 -5.36 -9.50
C HIS A 204 -4.97 -4.59 -8.47
N ARG A 205 -5.11 -4.94 -7.19
CA ARG A 205 -4.38 -4.36 -6.05
C ARG A 205 -3.95 -5.48 -5.12
N ILE A 206 -2.66 -5.55 -4.84
CA ILE A 206 -2.10 -6.43 -3.81
C ILE A 206 -1.94 -5.61 -2.53
N GLY A 207 -2.60 -6.06 -1.46
CA GLY A 207 -2.58 -5.42 -0.15
C GLY A 207 -2.66 -6.46 0.97
N CYS A 208 -2.86 -6.00 2.20
CA CYS A 208 -3.10 -6.88 3.33
C CYS A 208 -4.43 -7.63 3.13
N ILE A 209 -4.47 -8.91 3.48
CA ILE A 209 -5.69 -9.73 3.50
C ILE A 209 -6.69 -9.12 4.47
N GLY A 210 -7.96 -8.99 4.07
CA GLY A 210 -9.02 -8.40 4.87
C GLY A 210 -8.91 -6.87 4.96
N CYS A 211 -8.22 -6.20 4.03
CA CYS A 211 -8.10 -4.75 4.12
C CYS A 211 -9.44 -4.07 3.80
N PRO A 212 -9.94 -3.14 4.65
CA PRO A 212 -11.17 -2.38 4.37
C PRO A 212 -11.10 -1.55 3.08
N MET A 213 -9.90 -1.32 2.55
CA MET A 213 -9.69 -0.62 1.29
C MET A 213 -10.08 -1.46 0.06
N SER A 214 -10.09 -2.79 0.20
CA SER A 214 -10.54 -3.74 -0.84
C SER A 214 -12.07 -3.74 -1.01
N ARG A 215 -12.80 -3.07 -0.10
CA ARG A 215 -14.26 -3.02 -0.03
C ARG A 215 -14.87 -4.43 0.15
N GLU A 216 -16.19 -4.48 0.23
CA GLU A 216 -16.98 -5.69 0.46
C GLU A 216 -16.57 -6.86 -0.45
N LYS A 217 -16.71 -6.69 -1.78
CA LYS A 217 -16.36 -7.75 -2.77
C LYS A 217 -14.90 -8.19 -2.69
N GLY A 218 -13.98 -7.25 -2.47
CA GLY A 218 -12.56 -7.58 -2.36
C GLY A 218 -12.26 -8.38 -1.09
N MET A 219 -12.79 -7.95 0.06
CA MET A 219 -12.61 -8.68 1.32
C MET A 219 -13.20 -10.09 1.26
N LEU A 220 -14.39 -10.26 0.68
CA LEU A 220 -15.01 -11.59 0.52
C LEU A 220 -14.12 -12.52 -0.31
N ARG A 221 -13.64 -12.04 -1.46
CA ARG A 221 -12.72 -12.78 -2.32
C ARG A 221 -11.41 -13.12 -1.61
N GLU A 222 -10.85 -12.19 -0.84
CA GLU A 222 -9.64 -12.42 -0.04
C GLU A 222 -9.87 -13.49 1.02
N PHE A 223 -11.02 -13.49 1.72
CA PHE A 223 -11.33 -14.48 2.76
C PHE A 223 -11.67 -15.85 2.20
N GLU A 224 -12.28 -15.92 1.02
CA GLU A 224 -12.48 -17.17 0.28
C GLU A 224 -11.14 -17.77 -0.16
N ARG A 225 -10.21 -16.95 -0.67
CA ARG A 225 -8.87 -17.40 -1.08
C ARG A 225 -8.01 -17.82 0.11
N TRP A 226 -8.11 -17.11 1.23
CA TRP A 226 -7.27 -17.33 2.42
C TRP A 226 -8.11 -17.58 3.69
N PRO A 227 -8.83 -18.71 3.78
CA PRO A 227 -9.77 -18.98 4.88
C PRO A 227 -9.07 -19.11 6.25
N LYS A 228 -7.79 -19.49 6.27
CA LYS A 228 -6.99 -19.52 7.51
C LYS A 228 -6.80 -18.12 8.13
N TYR A 229 -6.70 -17.08 7.29
CA TYR A 229 -6.63 -15.71 7.77
C TYR A 229 -7.99 -15.24 8.27
N TYR A 230 -9.09 -15.60 7.60
CA TYR A 230 -10.44 -15.37 8.10
C TYR A 230 -10.64 -15.95 9.51
N ALA A 231 -10.28 -17.23 9.70
CA ALA A 231 -10.34 -17.86 11.02
C ALA A 231 -9.42 -17.18 12.06
N ALA A 232 -8.27 -16.65 11.64
CA ALA A 232 -7.38 -15.89 12.52
C ALA A 232 -7.98 -14.53 12.92
N TYR A 233 -8.69 -13.86 12.01
CA TYR A 233 -9.45 -12.65 12.29
C TYR A 233 -10.54 -12.89 13.33
N LEU A 234 -11.33 -13.97 13.17
CA LEU A 234 -12.35 -14.34 14.17
C LEU A 234 -11.76 -14.47 15.56
N ARG A 235 -10.67 -15.25 15.71
CA ARG A 235 -9.97 -15.39 17.00
C ARG A 235 -9.42 -14.07 17.53
N ALA A 236 -8.96 -13.17 16.66
CA ALA A 236 -8.48 -11.85 17.07
C ALA A 236 -9.63 -10.95 17.54
N PHE A 237 -10.80 -11.03 16.90
CA PHE A 237 -11.99 -10.30 17.31
C PHE A 237 -12.59 -10.84 18.62
N ASP A 238 -12.53 -12.14 18.88
CA ASP A 238 -12.92 -12.68 20.19
C ASP A 238 -12.07 -12.08 21.32
N ARG A 239 -10.74 -12.10 21.17
CA ARG A 239 -9.83 -11.47 22.15
C ARG A 239 -10.05 -9.97 22.26
N MET A 240 -10.33 -9.29 21.13
CA MET A 240 -10.69 -7.88 21.12
C MET A 240 -11.95 -7.59 21.93
N LEU A 241 -13.00 -8.41 21.81
CA LEU A 241 -14.24 -8.25 22.57
C LEU A 241 -14.03 -8.47 24.06
N VAL A 242 -13.23 -9.46 24.45
CA VAL A 242 -12.80 -9.64 25.85
C VAL A 242 -12.11 -8.38 26.37
N ALA A 243 -11.08 -7.91 25.67
CA ALA A 243 -10.33 -6.70 26.04
C ALA A 243 -11.20 -5.42 26.07
N ARG A 244 -12.24 -5.34 25.22
CA ARG A 244 -13.23 -4.25 25.25
C ARG A 244 -14.09 -4.30 26.51
N ARG A 245 -14.64 -5.47 26.86
CA ARG A 245 -15.47 -5.68 28.06
C ARG A 245 -14.70 -5.37 29.34
N GLU A 246 -13.47 -5.84 29.45
CA GLU A 246 -12.57 -5.54 30.58
C GLU A 246 -12.28 -4.04 30.73
N SER A 247 -12.41 -3.28 29.65
CA SER A 247 -12.20 -1.83 29.65
C SER A 247 -13.49 -1.02 29.79
N GLY A 248 -14.62 -1.68 30.08
CA GLY A 248 -15.92 -1.04 30.23
C GLY A 248 -16.48 -0.44 28.94
N LEU A 249 -16.00 -0.88 27.76
CA LEU A 249 -16.51 -0.40 26.48
C LEU A 249 -17.76 -1.17 26.06
N ASP A 250 -18.74 -0.44 25.52
CA ASP A 250 -19.96 -1.05 24.99
C ASP A 250 -19.65 -2.03 23.85
N CYS A 251 -20.25 -3.22 23.96
CA CYS A 251 -20.17 -4.32 23.01
C CYS A 251 -21.56 -4.82 22.59
N SER A 252 -22.64 -4.12 22.93
CA SER A 252 -24.02 -4.48 22.55
C SER A 252 -24.19 -4.69 21.05
N PHE A 253 -23.46 -3.91 20.26
CA PHE A 253 -23.46 -3.97 18.80
C PHE A 253 -22.63 -5.13 18.23
N TRP A 254 -21.75 -5.75 19.03
CA TRP A 254 -20.88 -6.86 18.65
C TRP A 254 -20.97 -7.98 19.70
N PRO A 255 -22.02 -8.83 19.64
CA PRO A 255 -22.21 -9.92 20.59
C PRO A 255 -21.06 -10.95 20.53
N ASP A 256 -20.57 -11.25 19.33
CA ASP A 256 -19.51 -12.22 19.04
C ASP A 256 -18.58 -11.75 17.90
N ALA A 257 -17.52 -12.52 17.63
CA ALA A 257 -16.56 -12.20 16.57
C ALA A 257 -17.17 -12.24 15.16
N GLN A 258 -18.18 -13.07 14.90
CA GLN A 258 -18.83 -13.13 13.59
C GLN A 258 -19.57 -11.83 13.31
N ALA A 259 -20.31 -11.30 14.29
CA ALA A 259 -20.96 -10.00 14.19
C ALA A 259 -19.96 -8.84 13.97
N VAL A 260 -18.74 -8.94 14.52
CA VAL A 260 -17.66 -7.97 14.22
C VAL A 260 -17.25 -8.06 12.75
N VAL A 261 -16.98 -9.26 12.25
CA VAL A 261 -16.56 -9.49 10.85
C VAL A 261 -17.64 -9.05 9.87
N ASP A 262 -18.88 -9.42 10.13
CA ASP A 262 -20.02 -9.08 9.29
C ASP A 262 -20.19 -7.57 9.21
N TRP A 263 -20.16 -6.89 10.35
CA TRP A 263 -20.16 -5.42 10.37
C TRP A 263 -18.93 -4.84 9.64
N TRP A 264 -17.78 -5.49 9.75
CA TRP A 264 -16.54 -5.02 9.15
C TRP A 264 -16.56 -5.11 7.62
N ILE A 265 -17.16 -6.17 7.06
CA ILE A 265 -17.30 -6.39 5.62
C ILE A 265 -18.48 -5.57 5.05
N TYR A 266 -19.66 -5.67 5.66
CA TYR A 266 -20.92 -5.15 5.10
C TYR A 266 -21.32 -3.77 5.63
N GLY A 267 -20.71 -3.32 6.73
CA GLY A 267 -21.08 -2.08 7.41
C GLY A 267 -22.40 -2.21 8.18
N ARG A 268 -23.21 -1.15 8.16
CA ARG A 268 -24.55 -1.14 8.79
C ARG A 268 -25.68 -1.60 7.86
N LYS A 269 -25.36 -2.24 6.73
CA LYS A 269 -26.39 -2.82 5.86
C LYS A 269 -27.08 -3.93 6.64
N LYS A 270 -28.41 -3.97 6.60
CA LYS A 270 -29.20 -5.11 7.14
C LYS A 270 -28.73 -6.35 6.39
N ILE A 271 -28.18 -7.31 7.10
CA ILE A 271 -28.00 -8.66 6.58
C ILE A 271 -29.39 -9.28 6.67
N GLU A 272 -30.08 -9.39 5.54
CA GLU A 272 -31.21 -10.32 5.44
C GLU A 272 -30.58 -11.71 5.47
N TRP A 273 -30.64 -12.34 6.64
CA TRP A 273 -30.25 -13.71 6.83
C TRP A 273 -31.36 -14.59 6.25
N GLU A 274 -31.13 -15.17 5.07
CA GLU A 274 -31.95 -16.26 4.53
C GLU A 274 -31.30 -17.60 4.88
N PRO A 275 -31.93 -18.44 5.72
CA PRO A 275 -31.34 -19.69 6.23
C PRO A 275 -31.08 -20.79 5.19
N ASP A 276 -31.60 -20.71 3.97
CA ASP A 276 -31.86 -21.91 3.16
C ASP A 276 -30.93 -22.13 1.95
N GLN A 277 -29.74 -21.52 1.89
CA GLN A 277 -28.84 -21.69 0.71
C GLN A 277 -27.59 -22.55 0.91
N TYR A 278 -27.47 -23.29 2.02
CA TYR A 278 -26.44 -24.32 2.16
C TYR A 278 -27.03 -25.61 2.72
N GLU A 279 -27.90 -26.26 1.95
CA GLU A 279 -27.96 -27.73 2.01
C GLU A 279 -26.60 -28.23 1.52
N ILE A 280 -25.76 -28.62 2.47
CA ILE A 280 -24.61 -29.46 2.22
C ILE A 280 -25.18 -30.75 1.63
N GLU A 281 -25.05 -30.93 0.31
CA GLU A 281 -25.10 -32.24 -0.30
C GLU A 281 -23.96 -33.08 0.30
N LEU A 282 -24.29 -33.77 1.39
CA LEU A 282 -23.60 -34.97 1.84
C LEU A 282 -23.84 -36.04 0.77
N LEU A 283 -22.99 -36.04 -0.25
CA LEU A 283 -22.85 -37.18 -1.14
C LEU A 283 -22.14 -38.30 -0.38
N LEU A 284 -22.91 -39.38 -0.24
CA LEU A 284 -22.61 -40.76 0.19
C LEU A 284 -21.18 -41.25 -0.08
#